data_AF-A0A7S1DLC8-F1
#
_entry.id   AF-A0A7S1DLC8-F1
#
_cell.length_a   1.000
_cell.length_b   1.000
_cell.length_c   1.000
_cell.angle_alpha   90.00
_cell.angle_beta   90.00
_cell.angle_gamma   90.00
#
_symmetry.space_group_name_H-M   'P 1'
#
loop_
_entity.id
_entity.type
_entity.pdbx_description
1 polymer ?
#
loop_
_entity_poly.entity_id
_entity_poly.type
_entity_poly.pdbx_seq_one_letter_code
_entity_poly.pdbx_strand_id
1 'polypeptide(L)'
;VMGLEGVDSATCTHDEHGMCSDDEVSDFHGAGRSLLQSCDPAVTCSGNGACVTDAGSGLTSCDCFTGYSPPNCNDVVDCAPLEWCNQRGICVKGGICACDPGWDGAGCTVAMCPQNCNGNGACNSSNRVCMCDPGWSGRSCSIRGCLGNCSDHGVCVDGDCECDPGYEGTNCEDFVCINECSGHGECNQAAGRCDCSP
;
A
#
# COMPACT_ATOMS: atom_id res chain seq x y z
N VAL A 1 -31.95 -10.17 49.03
CA VAL A 1 -32.02 -11.59 48.63
C VAL A 1 -33.43 -11.86 48.13
N MET A 2 -33.75 -12.36 46.94
CA MET A 2 -33.10 -12.54 45.62
C MET A 2 -34.27 -12.37 44.59
N GLY A 3 -34.14 -12.10 43.29
CA GLY A 3 -33.02 -11.89 42.36
C GLY A 3 -33.56 -11.30 41.04
N LEU A 4 -32.70 -11.13 40.02
CA LEU A 4 -33.01 -10.54 38.71
C LEU A 4 -33.41 -11.61 37.67
N GLU A 5 -34.41 -11.33 36.83
CA GLU A 5 -34.65 -11.72 35.41
C GLU A 5 -35.71 -10.72 34.86
N GLY A 6 -35.92 -10.42 33.57
CA GLY A 6 -35.30 -10.83 32.29
C GLY A 6 -35.56 -9.75 31.19
N VAL A 7 -35.69 -10.13 29.91
CA VAL A 7 -36.02 -9.26 28.75
C VAL A 7 -37.05 -9.97 27.83
N ASP A 8 -37.57 -9.26 26.81
CA ASP A 8 -38.40 -9.74 25.66
C ASP A 8 -39.89 -10.06 25.96
N SER A 9 -40.85 -9.96 25.02
CA SER A 9 -40.80 -9.73 23.55
C SER A 9 -41.94 -8.81 23.07
N ALA A 10 -41.77 -8.19 21.89
CA ALA A 10 -42.92 -7.74 21.10
C ALA A 10 -43.72 -8.96 20.57
N THR A 11 -45.04 -8.95 20.73
CA THR A 11 -45.89 -10.10 20.35
C THR A 11 -46.34 -10.03 18.89
N CYS A 12 -45.49 -10.47 17.96
CA CYS A 12 -45.93 -10.83 16.61
C CYS A 12 -46.58 -12.23 16.64
N THR A 13 -47.90 -12.31 16.50
CA THR A 13 -48.61 -13.58 16.38
C THR A 13 -48.31 -14.22 15.03
N HIS A 14 -47.50 -15.28 15.03
CA HIS A 14 -47.19 -16.07 13.85
C HIS A 14 -48.35 -17.00 13.48
N ASP A 15 -48.59 -17.18 12.20
CA ASP A 15 -49.35 -18.30 11.64
C ASP A 15 -48.43 -19.50 11.33
N GLU A 16 -48.99 -20.61 10.85
CA GLU A 16 -48.28 -21.90 10.75
C GLU A 16 -47.18 -21.96 9.67
N HIS A 17 -46.95 -20.87 8.92
CA HIS A 17 -45.86 -20.74 7.94
C HIS A 17 -44.86 -19.61 8.23
N GLY A 18 -45.07 -18.83 9.31
CA GLY A 18 -44.03 -17.96 9.87
C GLY A 18 -43.65 -16.75 9.00
N MET A 19 -44.62 -16.10 8.38
CA MET A 19 -44.43 -14.79 7.73
C MET A 19 -45.32 -13.75 8.39
N CYS A 20 -44.80 -12.54 8.64
CA CYS A 20 -45.64 -11.40 8.99
C CYS A 20 -46.27 -10.86 7.69
N SER A 21 -47.59 -10.94 7.56
CA SER A 21 -48.31 -10.40 6.40
C SER A 21 -48.67 -8.93 6.60
N ASP A 22 -48.14 -8.06 5.74
CA ASP A 22 -48.49 -6.64 5.66
C ASP A 22 -49.90 -6.43 5.07
N ASP A 23 -50.96 -6.68 5.84
CA ASP A 23 -52.35 -6.39 5.44
C ASP A 23 -53.27 -6.16 6.67
N GLU A 24 -53.11 -5.01 7.33
CA GLU A 24 -54.17 -4.29 8.08
C GLU A 24 -53.68 -2.86 8.43
N VAL A 25 -53.34 -2.06 7.41
CA VAL A 25 -53.20 -0.60 7.57
C VAL A 25 -54.59 0.02 7.43
N SER A 26 -55.35 0.08 8.53
CA SER A 26 -56.65 0.74 8.58
C SER A 26 -56.80 1.69 9.80
N ASP A 27 -56.68 2.99 9.49
CA ASP A 27 -57.13 4.17 10.24
C ASP A 27 -57.31 4.14 11.77
N PHE A 28 -56.41 4.82 12.49
CA PHE A 28 -56.70 5.41 13.80
C PHE A 28 -56.48 6.94 13.83
N HIS A 29 -57.46 7.67 13.29
CA HIS A 29 -57.62 9.10 13.58
C HIS A 29 -58.38 9.31 14.91
N GLY A 30 -57.65 9.48 16.02
CA GLY A 30 -58.29 9.88 17.29
C GLY A 30 -57.40 9.90 18.52
N ALA A 31 -57.30 11.06 19.18
CA ALA A 31 -56.79 11.26 20.54
C ALA A 31 -55.28 10.96 20.82
N GLY A 32 -54.42 11.84 20.31
CA GLY A 32 -53.53 12.58 21.23
C GLY A 32 -52.41 11.82 21.95
N ARG A 33 -51.61 11.04 21.23
CA ARG A 33 -50.17 10.84 21.49
C ARG A 33 -49.49 10.57 20.15
N SER A 34 -48.42 11.30 19.82
CA SER A 34 -47.62 10.98 18.62
C SER A 34 -47.17 9.53 18.72
N LEU A 35 -47.57 8.72 17.74
CA LEU A 35 -47.04 7.37 17.59
C LEU A 35 -45.52 7.47 17.50
N LEU A 36 -44.83 6.56 18.20
CA LEU A 36 -43.37 6.58 18.27
C LEU A 36 -42.78 6.62 16.86
N GLN A 37 -41.74 7.44 16.69
CA GLN A 37 -40.88 7.47 15.51
C GLN A 37 -40.16 6.11 15.40
N SER A 38 -40.86 5.08 14.91
CA SER A 38 -40.31 3.76 14.66
C SER A 38 -39.37 3.85 13.47
N CYS A 39 -38.12 4.17 13.76
CA CYS A 39 -37.05 4.05 12.79
C CYS A 39 -36.81 2.55 12.58
N ASP A 40 -37.45 2.03 11.53
CA ASP A 40 -37.05 0.77 10.92
C ASP A 40 -35.73 1.02 10.17
N PRO A 41 -34.62 0.34 10.52
CA PRO A 41 -33.35 0.49 9.81
C PRO A 41 -33.44 0.14 8.32
N ALA A 42 -34.30 -0.81 7.93
CA ALA A 42 -34.47 -1.23 6.54
C ALA A 42 -35.07 -0.12 5.66
N VAL A 43 -36.00 0.66 6.22
CA VAL A 43 -36.70 1.74 5.51
C VAL A 43 -36.02 3.10 5.71
N THR A 44 -35.59 3.41 6.93
CA THR A 44 -35.08 4.74 7.32
C THR A 44 -33.59 4.91 7.01
N CYS A 45 -32.82 3.84 7.19
CA CYS A 45 -31.37 3.80 6.96
C CYS A 45 -31.02 2.90 5.76
N SER A 46 -31.98 2.67 4.85
CA SER A 46 -31.83 1.83 3.64
C SER A 46 -31.29 0.41 3.89
N GLY A 47 -31.41 -0.13 5.10
CA GLY A 47 -30.81 -1.40 5.54
C GLY A 47 -29.30 -1.35 5.78
N ASN A 48 -28.69 -0.17 5.62
CA ASN A 48 -27.25 0.08 5.57
C ASN A 48 -26.74 0.91 6.75
N GLY A 49 -27.50 1.01 7.84
CA GLY A 49 -27.11 1.73 9.05
C GLY A 49 -28.02 1.40 10.23
N ALA A 50 -27.56 1.73 11.43
CA ALA A 50 -28.33 1.60 12.66
C ALA A 50 -29.08 2.90 12.98
N CYS A 51 -30.32 2.78 13.42
CA CYS A 51 -31.10 3.89 13.94
C CYS A 51 -30.58 4.33 15.31
N VAL A 52 -30.10 5.58 15.43
CA VAL A 52 -29.67 6.18 16.70
C VAL A 52 -30.60 7.34 17.09
N THR A 53 -31.10 7.33 18.32
CA THR A 53 -32.00 8.37 18.84
C THR A 53 -31.26 9.31 19.79
N ASP A 54 -31.30 10.61 19.49
CA ASP A 54 -30.68 11.62 20.33
C ASP A 54 -31.52 11.83 21.61
N ALA A 55 -30.95 11.44 22.76
CA ALA A 55 -31.62 11.46 24.06
C ALA A 55 -32.12 12.85 24.53
N GLY A 56 -31.68 13.94 23.88
CA GLY A 56 -32.15 15.30 24.15
C GLY A 56 -33.19 15.86 23.17
N SER A 57 -33.41 15.22 22.02
CA SER A 57 -34.26 15.77 20.93
C SER A 57 -35.37 14.82 20.47
N GLY A 58 -35.20 13.50 20.65
CA GLY A 58 -36.13 12.49 20.16
C GLY A 58 -36.14 12.32 18.64
N LEU A 59 -35.23 12.99 17.91
CA LEU A 59 -35.00 12.70 16.49
C LEU A 59 -34.19 11.42 16.35
N THR A 60 -34.49 10.68 15.28
CA THR A 60 -33.69 9.52 14.87
C THR A 60 -32.80 9.89 13.69
N SER A 61 -31.52 9.59 13.82
CA SER A 61 -30.51 9.67 12.76
C SER A 61 -30.02 8.27 12.42
N CYS A 62 -29.33 8.11 11.30
CA CYS A 62 -28.67 6.85 10.93
C CYS A 62 -27.17 6.91 11.22
N ASP A 63 -26.68 5.94 11.98
CA ASP A 63 -25.26 5.61 12.07
C ASP A 63 -24.94 4.59 10.97
N CYS A 64 -24.35 5.06 9.86
CA CYS A 64 -24.19 4.25 8.66
C CYS A 64 -23.09 3.22 8.79
N PHE A 65 -23.34 2.01 8.25
CA PHE A 65 -22.32 0.98 8.14
C PHE A 65 -21.20 1.42 7.18
N THR A 66 -20.01 0.86 7.37
CA THR A 66 -18.84 1.10 6.51
C THR A 66 -19.20 0.83 5.05
N GLY A 67 -19.18 1.87 4.22
CA GLY A 67 -19.70 1.78 2.85
C GLY A 67 -20.78 2.79 2.51
N TYR A 68 -21.36 3.50 3.49
CA TYR A 68 -22.55 4.34 3.25
C TYR A 68 -22.46 5.69 3.97
N SER A 69 -23.06 6.74 3.39
CA SER A 69 -23.05 8.09 3.96
C SER A 69 -24.41 8.54 4.52
N PRO A 70 -24.42 9.39 5.57
CA PRO A 70 -25.62 10.07 6.06
C PRO A 70 -26.30 10.92 4.97
N PRO A 71 -27.61 11.24 5.09
CA PRO A 71 -28.43 11.10 6.30
C PRO A 71 -29.13 9.74 6.47
N ASN A 72 -29.24 8.94 5.40
CA ASN A 72 -30.09 7.74 5.36
C ASN A 72 -29.36 6.49 4.84
N CYS A 73 -28.04 6.54 4.67
CA CYS A 73 -27.21 5.39 4.23
C CYS A 73 -27.62 4.78 2.88
N ASN A 74 -28.33 5.55 2.04
CA ASN A 74 -28.66 5.17 0.67
C ASN A 74 -27.44 5.30 -0.27
N ASP A 75 -26.60 6.31 -0.03
CA ASP A 75 -25.49 6.65 -0.89
C ASP A 75 -24.26 5.81 -0.52
N VAL A 76 -23.78 5.01 -1.49
CA VAL A 76 -22.56 4.21 -1.34
C VAL A 76 -21.35 5.13 -1.36
N VAL A 77 -20.56 5.08 -0.29
CA VAL A 77 -19.22 5.67 -0.20
C VAL A 77 -18.26 4.74 -0.96
N ASP A 78 -18.17 5.00 -2.25
CA ASP A 78 -17.35 4.37 -3.30
C ASP A 78 -16.10 3.58 -2.85
N CYS A 79 -15.29 4.10 -1.91
CA CYS A 79 -14.01 3.48 -1.50
C CYS A 79 -13.97 2.95 -0.05
N ALA A 80 -15.08 2.95 0.69
CA ALA A 80 -15.09 2.42 2.05
C ALA A 80 -14.93 0.88 2.13
N PRO A 81 -15.40 0.05 1.18
CA PRO A 81 -15.03 -1.38 1.11
C PRO A 81 -13.53 -1.64 0.91
N LEU A 82 -12.76 -0.59 0.59
CA LEU A 82 -11.31 -0.61 0.39
C LEU A 82 -10.57 0.21 1.47
N GLU A 83 -11.23 0.49 2.60
CA GLU A 83 -10.71 1.27 3.74
C GLU A 83 -10.02 2.56 3.30
N TRP A 84 -10.72 3.36 2.48
CA TRP A 84 -10.23 4.61 1.88
C TRP A 84 -8.90 4.43 1.14
N CYS A 85 -8.87 3.47 0.21
CA CYS A 85 -7.67 3.12 -0.55
C CYS A 85 -6.48 2.75 0.34
N ASN A 86 -6.77 2.07 1.46
CA ASN A 86 -5.83 1.72 2.53
C ASN A 86 -4.99 2.90 3.06
N GLN A 87 -5.49 4.14 2.95
CA GLN A 87 -4.76 5.38 3.27
C GLN A 87 -3.46 5.54 2.45
N ARG A 88 -3.44 4.98 1.23
CA ARG A 88 -2.29 4.90 0.30
C ARG A 88 -2.68 5.34 -1.11
N GLY A 89 -3.62 6.27 -1.20
CA GLY A 89 -4.15 6.78 -2.45
C GLY A 89 -5.38 7.65 -2.25
N ILE A 90 -5.84 8.25 -3.34
CA ILE A 90 -7.01 9.12 -3.40
C ILE A 90 -8.18 8.33 -3.98
N CYS A 91 -9.30 8.29 -3.25
CA CYS A 91 -10.56 7.79 -3.78
C CYS A 91 -11.07 8.71 -4.89
N VAL A 92 -11.29 8.18 -6.09
CA VAL A 92 -11.97 8.89 -7.18
C VAL A 92 -13.34 8.28 -7.45
N LYS A 93 -14.24 9.08 -8.02
CA LYS A 93 -15.64 8.70 -8.29
C LYS A 93 -15.72 7.38 -9.05
N GLY A 94 -16.59 6.47 -8.58
CA GLY A 94 -16.79 5.13 -9.11
C GLY A 94 -16.00 4.03 -8.39
N GLY A 95 -15.53 4.28 -7.16
CA GLY A 95 -14.86 3.26 -6.33
C GLY A 95 -13.44 2.91 -6.77
N ILE A 96 -12.80 3.78 -7.55
CA ILE A 96 -11.45 3.56 -8.07
C ILE A 96 -10.45 4.30 -7.17
N CYS A 97 -9.37 3.61 -6.81
CA CYS A 97 -8.27 4.22 -6.06
C CYS A 97 -7.14 4.68 -6.99
N ALA A 98 -6.81 5.97 -6.92
CA ALA A 98 -5.61 6.53 -7.52
C ALA A 98 -4.47 6.42 -6.48
N CYS A 99 -3.63 5.39 -6.60
CA CYS A 99 -2.64 5.05 -5.57
C CYS A 99 -1.47 6.03 -5.49
N ASP A 100 -0.92 6.16 -4.27
CA ASP A 100 0.31 6.90 -4.00
C ASP A 100 1.53 6.25 -4.68
N PRO A 101 2.59 7.02 -4.99
CA PRO A 101 3.80 6.48 -5.61
C PRO A 101 4.38 5.26 -4.86
N GLY A 102 4.50 4.14 -5.57
CA GLY A 102 4.98 2.88 -5.01
C GLY A 102 3.88 1.95 -4.47
N TRP A 103 2.61 2.28 -4.67
CA TRP A 103 1.46 1.41 -4.39
C TRP A 103 0.60 1.18 -5.62
N ASP A 104 -0.03 0.01 -5.70
CA ASP A 104 -0.81 -0.47 -6.83
C ASP A 104 -1.94 -1.42 -6.36
N GLY A 105 -2.77 -1.87 -7.30
CA GLY A 105 -3.94 -2.72 -7.06
C GLY A 105 -5.18 -1.92 -6.65
N ALA A 106 -6.35 -2.54 -6.77
CA ALA A 106 -7.64 -1.87 -6.67
C ALA A 106 -7.86 -1.05 -5.38
N GLY A 107 -7.25 -1.44 -4.26
CA GLY A 107 -7.30 -0.73 -2.98
C GLY A 107 -5.94 -0.20 -2.49
N CYS A 108 -4.92 -0.09 -3.35
CA CYS A 108 -3.56 0.34 -3.01
C CYS A 108 -2.86 -0.52 -1.95
N THR A 109 -3.15 -1.83 -1.95
CA THR A 109 -2.55 -2.82 -1.05
C THR A 109 -1.28 -3.46 -1.59
N VAL A 110 -1.02 -3.34 -2.90
CA VAL A 110 0.14 -3.96 -3.55
C VAL A 110 1.31 -2.97 -3.53
N ALA A 111 2.23 -3.15 -2.59
CA ALA A 111 3.49 -2.41 -2.62
C ALA A 111 4.27 -2.77 -3.90
N MET A 112 4.71 -1.76 -4.66
CA MET A 112 5.61 -1.93 -5.79
C MET A 112 7.06 -2.07 -5.30
N CYS A 113 7.97 -2.48 -6.18
CA CYS A 113 9.39 -2.34 -5.87
C CYS A 113 9.79 -0.85 -5.86
N PRO A 114 10.73 -0.44 -4.99
CA PRO A 114 11.11 0.96 -4.84
C PRO A 114 11.67 1.51 -6.15
N GLN A 115 11.00 2.54 -6.69
CA GLN A 115 11.27 3.16 -7.99
C GLN A 115 11.34 2.16 -9.17
N ASN A 116 10.60 1.04 -9.09
CA ASN A 116 10.70 -0.07 -10.06
C ASN A 116 12.15 -0.50 -10.35
N CYS A 117 13.00 -0.49 -9.31
CA CYS A 117 14.42 -0.81 -9.40
C CYS A 117 15.21 0.10 -10.36
N ASN A 118 14.70 1.31 -10.66
CA ASN A 118 15.22 2.26 -11.65
C ASN A 118 15.45 1.67 -13.06
N GLY A 119 14.85 0.51 -13.37
CA GLY A 119 15.16 -0.25 -14.59
C GLY A 119 16.49 -1.00 -14.59
N ASN A 120 17.25 -0.95 -13.48
CA ASN A 120 18.58 -1.54 -13.30
C ASN A 120 18.53 -2.82 -12.42
N GLY A 121 17.48 -3.60 -12.55
CA GLY A 121 17.33 -4.84 -11.80
C GLY A 121 15.93 -5.44 -11.83
N ALA A 122 15.84 -6.69 -11.38
CA ALA A 122 14.60 -7.44 -11.29
C ALA A 122 13.87 -7.18 -9.96
N CYS A 123 12.60 -6.78 -10.04
CA CYS A 123 11.71 -6.68 -8.88
C CYS A 123 11.28 -8.07 -8.39
N ASN A 124 11.60 -8.44 -7.15
CA ASN A 124 11.04 -9.64 -6.53
C ASN A 124 9.62 -9.35 -6.04
N SER A 125 8.62 -9.98 -6.67
CA SER A 125 7.20 -9.76 -6.40
C SER A 125 6.73 -10.27 -5.03
N SER A 126 7.47 -11.18 -4.38
CA SER A 126 7.10 -11.76 -3.09
C SER A 126 7.51 -10.88 -1.90
N ASN A 127 8.65 -10.19 -1.98
CA ASN A 127 9.20 -9.39 -0.87
C ASN A 127 9.45 -7.91 -1.20
N ARG A 128 9.21 -7.49 -2.45
CA ARG A 128 9.39 -6.12 -2.97
C ARG A 128 10.82 -5.58 -2.84
N VAL A 129 11.80 -6.49 -2.85
CA VAL A 129 13.23 -6.17 -2.90
C VAL A 129 13.68 -6.19 -4.36
N CYS A 130 14.51 -5.22 -4.74
CA CYS A 130 15.18 -5.21 -6.03
C CYS A 130 16.43 -6.10 -6.02
N MET A 131 16.54 -6.99 -6.99
CA MET A 131 17.77 -7.72 -7.29
C MET A 131 18.48 -6.95 -8.42
N CYS A 132 19.52 -6.19 -8.06
CA CYS A 132 20.17 -5.28 -9.00
C CYS A 132 21.02 -6.00 -10.04
N ASP A 133 21.07 -5.41 -11.23
CA ASP A 133 21.96 -5.84 -12.29
C ASP A 133 23.43 -5.55 -11.93
N PRO A 134 24.41 -6.25 -12.55
CA PRO A 134 25.83 -6.00 -12.28
C PRO A 134 26.20 -4.52 -12.48
N GLY A 135 26.95 -3.97 -11.52
CA GLY A 135 27.30 -2.54 -11.51
C GLY A 135 26.23 -1.62 -10.90
N TRP A 136 25.13 -2.17 -10.37
CA TRP A 136 24.10 -1.40 -9.66
C TRP A 136 23.87 -1.93 -8.25
N SER A 137 23.53 -1.01 -7.34
CA SER A 137 23.36 -1.30 -5.93
C SER A 137 22.39 -0.34 -5.23
N GLY A 138 22.20 -0.55 -3.92
CA GLY A 138 21.22 0.16 -3.11
C GLY A 138 19.80 -0.41 -3.26
N ARG A 139 18.90 0.02 -2.36
CA ARG A 139 17.55 -0.57 -2.20
C ARG A 139 16.70 -0.55 -3.48
N SER A 140 16.97 0.39 -4.38
CA SER A 140 16.27 0.60 -5.65
C SER A 140 17.17 0.49 -6.88
N CYS A 141 18.39 -0.05 -6.77
CA CYS A 141 19.36 -0.13 -7.88
C CYS A 141 19.65 1.23 -8.55
N SER A 142 19.63 2.30 -7.74
CA SER A 142 19.93 3.68 -8.16
C SER A 142 21.39 4.07 -7.97
N ILE A 143 22.16 3.29 -7.19
CA ILE A 143 23.57 3.58 -6.93
C ILE A 143 24.39 2.83 -7.97
N ARG A 144 25.01 3.57 -8.89
CA ARG A 144 25.95 3.02 -9.86
C ARG A 144 27.27 2.72 -9.15
N GLY A 145 27.72 1.48 -9.22
CA GLY A 145 28.97 1.01 -8.65
C GLY A 145 29.85 0.41 -9.74
N CYS A 146 31.15 0.41 -9.50
CA CYS A 146 32.12 -0.07 -10.47
C CYS A 146 32.15 -1.60 -10.48
N LEU A 147 32.25 -2.18 -11.68
CA LEU A 147 32.37 -3.62 -11.82
C LEU A 147 33.72 -4.09 -11.26
N GLY A 148 33.73 -5.24 -10.59
CA GLY A 148 34.96 -5.80 -10.01
C GLY A 148 35.69 -4.91 -9.00
N ASN A 149 35.04 -3.90 -8.42
CA ASN A 149 35.63 -2.96 -7.45
C ASN A 149 36.93 -2.29 -7.96
N CYS A 150 36.97 -1.91 -9.24
CA CYS A 150 38.17 -1.33 -9.88
C CYS A 150 39.41 -2.22 -9.73
N SER A 151 39.23 -3.54 -9.78
CA SER A 151 40.29 -4.56 -9.61
C SER A 151 41.11 -4.41 -8.31
N ASP A 152 40.55 -3.73 -7.30
CA ASP A 152 41.26 -3.30 -6.09
C ASP A 152 42.52 -2.42 -6.37
N HIS A 153 42.51 -1.71 -7.50
CA HIS A 153 43.60 -0.87 -8.06
C HIS A 153 43.10 0.55 -8.43
N GLY A 154 42.10 1.05 -7.71
CA GLY A 154 41.55 2.38 -7.89
C GLY A 154 40.38 2.68 -6.96
N VAL A 155 39.83 3.89 -7.09
CA VAL A 155 38.65 4.34 -6.34
C VAL A 155 37.46 4.42 -7.28
N CYS A 156 36.33 3.83 -6.86
CA CYS A 156 35.09 3.93 -7.61
C CYS A 156 34.39 5.27 -7.37
N VAL A 157 34.11 6.01 -8.45
CA VAL A 157 33.45 7.32 -8.43
C VAL A 157 32.30 7.32 -9.44
N ASP A 158 31.06 7.35 -8.95
CA ASP A 158 29.80 7.35 -9.73
C ASP A 158 29.66 6.22 -10.79
N GLY A 159 30.39 5.11 -10.60
CA GLY A 159 30.40 3.95 -11.50
C GLY A 159 31.56 3.92 -12.49
N ASP A 160 32.41 4.96 -12.53
CA ASP A 160 33.68 4.98 -13.24
C ASP A 160 34.85 4.78 -12.26
N CYS A 161 35.94 4.17 -12.70
CA CYS A 161 37.12 3.91 -11.87
C CYS A 161 38.21 4.97 -12.04
N GLU A 162 38.56 5.65 -10.95
CA GLU A 162 39.78 6.46 -10.86
C GLU A 162 40.96 5.56 -10.46
N CYS A 163 41.78 5.16 -11.43
CA CYS A 163 42.85 4.18 -11.22
C CYS A 163 44.06 4.71 -10.46
N ASP A 164 44.66 3.84 -9.66
CA ASP A 164 45.91 4.11 -8.97
C ASP A 164 47.09 4.26 -9.96
N PRO A 165 48.15 5.02 -9.62
CA PRO A 165 49.30 5.21 -10.50
C PRO A 165 49.95 3.89 -10.91
N GLY A 166 49.99 3.62 -12.22
CA GLY A 166 50.51 2.37 -12.79
C GLY A 166 49.42 1.38 -13.19
N TYR A 167 48.14 1.73 -13.08
CA TYR A 167 47.02 0.97 -13.62
C TYR A 167 46.19 1.81 -14.61
N GLU A 168 45.68 1.16 -15.64
CA GLU A 168 44.71 1.69 -16.60
C GLU A 168 43.64 0.63 -16.92
N GLY A 169 42.73 0.95 -17.86
CA GLY A 169 41.56 0.13 -18.16
C GLY A 169 40.28 0.68 -17.50
N THR A 170 39.13 0.09 -17.82
CA THR A 170 37.82 0.58 -17.32
C THR A 170 37.53 0.16 -15.88
N ASN A 171 38.21 -0.88 -15.38
CA ASN A 171 38.20 -1.32 -14.00
C ASN A 171 39.63 -1.43 -13.45
N CYS A 172 40.59 -0.65 -13.95
CA CYS A 172 42.00 -0.65 -13.50
C CYS A 172 42.68 -2.03 -13.58
N GLU A 173 42.28 -2.84 -14.56
CA GLU A 173 42.73 -4.21 -14.75
C GLU A 173 44.11 -4.32 -15.43
N ASP A 174 44.53 -3.28 -16.16
CA ASP A 174 45.75 -3.30 -16.97
C ASP A 174 46.92 -2.60 -16.26
N PHE A 175 47.99 -3.32 -15.98
CA PHE A 175 49.20 -2.74 -15.38
C PHE A 175 50.09 -2.05 -16.42
N VAL A 176 50.43 -0.78 -16.15
CA VAL A 176 51.25 0.09 -16.99
C VAL A 176 52.59 0.37 -16.32
N CYS A 177 53.69 -0.05 -16.95
CA CYS A 177 55.02 0.29 -16.50
C CYS A 177 55.31 1.78 -16.71
N ILE A 178 55.16 2.57 -15.65
CA ILE A 178 55.47 4.01 -15.63
C ILE A 178 56.88 4.26 -16.20
N ASN A 179 56.95 5.07 -17.26
CA ASN A 179 58.17 5.43 -17.98
C ASN A 179 59.03 4.24 -18.44
N GLU A 180 58.41 3.13 -18.89
CA GLU A 180 59.13 1.91 -19.32
C GLU A 180 60.12 1.43 -18.24
N CYS A 181 59.63 1.26 -17.01
CA CYS A 181 60.47 0.93 -15.86
C CYS A 181 61.56 1.99 -15.57
N SER A 182 61.24 3.25 -15.84
CA SER A 182 62.18 4.39 -15.82
C SER A 182 63.43 4.18 -16.70
N GLY A 183 63.32 3.38 -17.77
CA GLY A 183 64.45 2.98 -18.61
C GLY A 183 65.41 1.95 -17.99
N HIS A 184 65.02 1.32 -16.87
CA HIS A 184 65.84 0.41 -16.07
C HIS A 184 65.14 -0.93 -15.83
N GLY A 185 64.99 -1.73 -16.88
CA GLY A 185 64.43 -3.08 -16.83
C GLY A 185 63.52 -3.39 -18.01
N GLU A 186 62.94 -4.58 -18.03
CA GLU A 186 61.88 -4.94 -18.98
C GLU A 186 60.50 -4.87 -18.30
N CYS A 187 59.50 -4.35 -19.02
CA CYS A 187 58.14 -4.26 -18.52
C CYS A 187 57.44 -5.63 -18.61
N ASN A 188 57.04 -6.20 -17.47
CA ASN A 188 56.31 -7.45 -17.41
C ASN A 188 54.85 -7.20 -17.02
N GLN A 189 54.04 -6.83 -18.01
CA GLN A 189 52.60 -6.56 -17.84
C GLN A 189 51.85 -7.76 -17.22
N ALA A 190 52.18 -8.99 -17.64
CA ALA A 190 51.55 -10.21 -17.14
C ALA A 190 51.87 -10.52 -15.67
N ALA A 191 52.96 -9.96 -15.12
CA ALA A 191 53.35 -10.11 -13.73
C ALA A 191 53.14 -8.85 -12.89
N GLY A 192 52.56 -7.78 -13.46
CA GLY A 192 52.33 -6.51 -12.78
C GLY A 192 53.59 -5.83 -12.23
N ARG A 193 54.75 -6.00 -12.89
CA ARG A 193 56.03 -5.47 -12.39
C ARG A 193 57.05 -5.14 -13.47
N CYS A 194 58.09 -4.43 -13.04
CA CYS A 194 59.34 -4.28 -13.79
C CYS A 194 60.32 -5.39 -13.43
N ASP A 195 60.83 -6.08 -14.44
CA ASP A 195 61.90 -7.07 -14.30
C ASP A 195 63.26 -6.36 -14.49
N CYS A 196 63.88 -6.00 -13.37
CA CYS A 196 65.19 -5.36 -13.35
C CYS A 196 66.30 -6.40 -13.54
N SER A 197 67.11 -6.25 -14.59
CA SER A 197 68.35 -7.00 -14.76
C SER A 197 69.45 -6.48 -13.81
N PRO A 198 70.33 -7.37 -13.29
CA PRO A 198 71.41 -7.01 -12.36
C PRO A 198 72.62 -6.31 -13.01
#